data_AF-A0A251VFV3-F1
#
_entry.id   AF-A0A251VFV3-F1
#
_cell.length_a   1.000
_cell.length_b   1.000
_cell.length_c   1.000
_cell.angle_alpha   90.00
_cell.angle_beta   90.00
_cell.angle_gamma   90.00
#
_symmetry.space_group_name_H-M   'P 1'
#
loop_
_entity.id
_entity.type
_entity.pdbx_description
1 polymer ?
#
loop_
_entity_poly.entity_id
_entity_poly.type
_entity_poly.pdbx_seq_one_letter_code
_entity_poly.pdbx_strand_id
1 'polypeptide(L)'
;MYAKCGELDRAKQAFDRMCKRNVVTWSSMIGAYAVLGDAVNALDLLHEMKSQRVESNGVTFVGLLYACSHAGLVEEGRKIFASMVNDYDITPKREHYGCMVDLYGKANLLKESLEVIEQMPMAPNVVIWGSLMAACRIYNETELGEFAAKRVLELDPYHDGAHIFLSNVYAKERKWESVGDIRKLMQNKGVVKQQGCSRIELDEEIHEFLTVDKNHAHVDEIYEKLDAVVNELEVAGYTPNKSCVLVDLDEDEKTKALLWHSEKLALCFGLLRQKKGSCIHIIKNLRSVKTVITS
;
A
#
# COMPACT_ATOMS: atom_id res chain seq x y z
N MET A 1 1.13 -5.93 -18.79
CA MET A 1 -0.30 -6.29 -18.74
C MET A 1 -0.52 -7.37 -17.68
N TYR A 2 0.07 -8.56 -17.83
CA TYR A 2 -0.02 -9.66 -16.85
C TYR A 2 0.42 -9.30 -15.41
N ALA A 3 1.55 -8.60 -15.25
CA ALA A 3 2.02 -8.14 -13.94
C ALA A 3 1.00 -7.24 -13.21
N LYS A 4 0.33 -6.33 -13.94
CA LYS A 4 -0.74 -5.49 -13.39
C LYS A 4 -2.02 -6.28 -13.08
N CYS A 5 -2.09 -7.54 -13.50
CA CYS A 5 -3.18 -8.48 -13.22
C CYS A 5 -2.89 -9.43 -12.04
N GLY A 6 -1.72 -9.32 -11.40
CA GLY A 6 -1.29 -10.28 -10.37
C GLY A 6 -0.83 -11.62 -10.94
N GLU A 7 -0.75 -11.76 -12.27
CA GLU A 7 -0.31 -12.99 -12.93
C GLU A 7 1.20 -12.94 -13.19
N LEU A 8 2.01 -13.07 -12.12
CA LEU A 8 3.46 -12.99 -12.21
C LEU A 8 4.04 -14.10 -13.11
N ASP A 9 3.51 -15.32 -13.02
CA ASP A 9 3.99 -16.45 -13.83
C ASP A 9 3.77 -16.22 -15.33
N ARG A 10 2.60 -15.69 -15.72
CA ARG A 10 2.34 -15.33 -17.12
C ARG A 10 3.20 -14.16 -17.57
N ALA A 11 3.45 -13.19 -16.69
CA ALA A 11 4.36 -12.10 -16.96
C ALA A 11 5.80 -12.62 -17.20
N LYS A 12 6.28 -13.54 -16.36
CA LYS A 12 7.58 -14.20 -16.49
C LYS A 12 7.68 -15.01 -17.78
N GLN A 13 6.70 -15.85 -18.08
CA GLN A 13 6.68 -16.61 -19.34
C GLN A 13 6.71 -15.71 -20.57
N ALA A 14 5.95 -14.61 -20.56
CA ALA A 14 5.96 -13.66 -21.65
C ALA A 14 7.33 -12.97 -21.78
N PHE A 15 7.93 -12.58 -20.66
CA PHE A 15 9.26 -11.98 -20.57
C PHE A 15 10.35 -12.94 -21.09
N ASP A 16 10.32 -14.20 -20.67
CA ASP A 16 11.28 -15.24 -21.05
C ASP A 16 11.23 -15.55 -22.55
N ARG A 17 10.05 -15.45 -23.16
CA ARG A 17 9.84 -15.67 -24.61
C ARG A 17 10.25 -14.49 -25.50
N MET A 18 10.60 -13.32 -24.92
CA MET A 18 10.99 -12.16 -25.72
C MET A 18 12.39 -12.33 -26.31
N CYS A 19 12.51 -12.32 -27.65
CA CYS A 19 13.80 -12.39 -28.34
C CYS A 19 14.69 -11.16 -28.11
N LYS A 20 14.08 -9.99 -27.86
CA LYS A 20 14.77 -8.74 -27.54
C LYS A 20 14.07 -8.06 -26.37
N ARG A 21 14.82 -7.80 -25.30
CA ARG A 21 14.36 -7.08 -24.12
C ARG A 21 15.06 -5.73 -24.06
N ASN A 22 14.30 -4.69 -23.76
CA ASN A 22 14.80 -3.34 -23.55
C ASN A 22 14.56 -2.87 -22.11
N VAL A 23 15.09 -1.70 -21.76
CA VAL A 23 14.96 -1.13 -20.39
C VAL A 23 13.52 -1.09 -19.89
N VAL A 24 12.53 -0.86 -20.75
CA VAL A 24 11.11 -0.82 -20.36
C VAL A 24 10.62 -2.22 -19.96
N THR A 25 10.96 -3.26 -20.73
CA THR A 25 10.56 -4.64 -20.42
C THR A 25 11.20 -5.14 -19.12
N TRP A 26 12.49 -4.85 -18.90
CA TRP A 26 13.20 -5.17 -17.66
C TRP A 26 12.59 -4.45 -16.46
N SER A 27 12.43 -3.13 -16.57
CA SER A 27 11.85 -2.32 -15.48
C SER A 27 10.41 -2.72 -15.16
N SER A 28 9.65 -3.18 -16.16
CA SER A 28 8.29 -3.70 -15.95
C SER A 28 8.28 -5.00 -15.16
N MET A 29 9.23 -5.91 -15.44
CA MET A 29 9.34 -7.18 -14.71
C MET A 29 9.88 -6.96 -13.28
N ILE A 30 10.88 -6.09 -13.11
CA ILE A 30 11.37 -5.66 -11.79
C ILE A 30 10.24 -5.03 -10.98
N GLY A 31 9.44 -4.15 -11.58
CA GLY A 31 8.27 -3.57 -10.93
C GLY A 31 7.21 -4.61 -10.55
N ALA A 32 7.08 -5.70 -11.30
CA ALA A 32 6.16 -6.79 -10.97
C ALA A 32 6.58 -7.51 -9.68
N TYR A 33 7.86 -7.84 -9.54
CA TYR A 33 8.42 -8.41 -8.31
C TYR A 33 8.34 -7.42 -7.14
N ALA A 34 8.53 -6.12 -7.40
CA ALA A 34 8.48 -5.08 -6.38
C ALA A 34 7.11 -4.98 -5.68
N VAL A 35 6.01 -5.10 -6.43
CA VAL A 35 4.64 -5.09 -5.86
C VAL A 35 4.43 -6.24 -4.88
N LEU A 36 5.11 -7.37 -5.10
CA LEU A 36 5.06 -8.55 -4.23
C LEU A 36 6.05 -8.48 -3.06
N GLY A 37 6.87 -7.43 -2.99
CA GLY A 37 7.96 -7.34 -2.00
C GLY A 37 9.10 -8.34 -2.23
N ASP A 38 9.21 -8.89 -3.43
CA ASP A 38 10.25 -9.85 -3.78
C ASP A 38 11.51 -9.12 -4.26
N ALA A 39 12.23 -8.55 -3.31
CA ALA A 39 13.46 -7.79 -3.57
C ALA A 39 14.58 -8.66 -4.15
N VAL A 40 14.62 -9.95 -3.80
CA VAL A 40 15.64 -10.89 -4.27
C VAL A 40 15.53 -11.08 -5.79
N ASN A 41 14.35 -11.50 -6.28
CA ASN A 41 14.16 -11.67 -7.71
C ASN A 41 14.24 -10.34 -8.48
N ALA A 42 13.83 -9.23 -7.87
CA ALA A 42 13.99 -7.91 -8.47
C ALA A 42 15.47 -7.54 -8.68
N LEU A 43 16.34 -7.85 -7.71
CA LEU A 43 17.79 -7.62 -7.80
C LEU A 43 18.46 -8.58 -8.78
N ASP A 44 18.07 -9.85 -8.80
CA ASP A 44 18.58 -10.83 -9.77
C ASP A 44 18.31 -10.37 -11.21
N LEU A 45 17.13 -9.80 -11.47
CA LEU A 45 16.81 -9.21 -12.78
C LEU A 45 17.67 -7.99 -13.12
N LEU A 46 18.08 -7.16 -12.14
CA LEU A 46 19.02 -6.08 -12.40
C LEU A 46 20.38 -6.64 -12.83
N HIS A 47 20.86 -7.69 -12.17
CA HIS A 47 22.11 -8.35 -12.52
C HIS A 47 22.04 -8.99 -13.93
N GLU A 48 20.93 -9.66 -14.25
CA GLU A 48 20.70 -10.24 -15.57
C GLU A 48 20.62 -9.15 -16.66
N MET A 49 19.90 -8.05 -16.39
CA MET A 49 19.81 -6.88 -17.26
C MET A 49 21.20 -6.31 -17.60
N LYS A 50 22.07 -6.17 -16.59
CA LYS A 50 23.46 -5.71 -16.75
C LYS A 50 24.29 -6.71 -17.56
N SER A 51 24.12 -8.01 -17.32
CA SER A 51 24.82 -9.08 -18.07
C SER A 51 24.47 -9.07 -19.57
N GLN A 52 23.23 -8.67 -19.90
CA GLN A 52 22.75 -8.50 -21.27
C GLN A 52 23.06 -7.12 -21.86
N ARG A 53 23.89 -6.31 -21.17
CA ARG A 53 24.32 -4.97 -21.59
C ARG A 53 23.16 -4.01 -21.85
N VAL A 54 22.06 -4.18 -21.11
CA VAL A 54 20.96 -3.22 -21.14
C VAL A 54 21.14 -2.26 -19.97
N GLU A 55 21.22 -0.96 -20.25
CA GLU A 55 21.40 0.06 -19.22
C GLU A 55 20.10 0.28 -18.43
N SER A 56 20.21 0.20 -17.09
CA SER A 56 19.15 0.56 -16.16
C SER A 56 18.91 2.07 -16.15
N ASN A 57 17.70 2.49 -15.79
CA ASN A 57 17.37 3.91 -15.65
C ASN A 57 16.64 4.17 -14.33
N GLY A 58 16.27 5.42 -14.06
CA GLY A 58 15.56 5.78 -12.82
C GLY A 58 14.28 4.94 -12.57
N VAL A 59 13.55 4.54 -13.63
CA VAL A 59 12.36 3.68 -13.45
C VAL A 59 12.74 2.29 -12.93
N THR A 60 13.87 1.74 -13.38
CA THR A 60 14.42 0.49 -12.85
C THR A 60 14.68 0.61 -11.34
N PHE A 61 15.31 1.70 -10.92
CA PHE A 61 15.65 1.94 -9.51
C PHE A 61 14.44 2.24 -8.63
N VAL A 62 13.41 2.92 -9.13
CA VAL A 62 12.12 3.03 -8.42
C VAL A 62 11.55 1.65 -8.12
N GLY A 63 11.57 0.73 -9.09
CA GLY A 63 11.13 -0.65 -8.87
C GLY A 63 11.92 -1.37 -7.79
N LEU A 64 13.25 -1.29 -7.83
CA LEU A 64 14.12 -1.91 -6.84
C LEU A 64 13.92 -1.35 -5.42
N LEU A 65 13.89 -0.02 -5.27
CA LEU A 65 13.66 0.63 -3.99
C LEU A 65 12.27 0.31 -3.43
N TYR A 66 11.26 0.23 -4.29
CA TYR A 66 9.91 -0.17 -3.90
C TYR A 66 9.87 -1.62 -3.42
N ALA A 67 10.60 -2.53 -4.07
CA ALA A 67 10.75 -3.92 -3.62
C ALA A 67 11.38 -3.98 -2.22
N CYS A 68 12.45 -3.24 -1.99
CA CYS A 68 13.09 -3.15 -0.66
C CYS A 68 12.14 -2.57 0.39
N SER A 69 11.38 -1.53 0.06
CA SER A 69 10.35 -0.96 0.96
C SER A 69 9.32 -2.00 1.39
N HIS A 70 8.83 -2.79 0.44
CA HIS A 70 7.84 -3.84 0.71
C HIS A 70 8.42 -5.03 1.49
N ALA A 71 9.70 -5.35 1.26
CA ALA A 71 10.41 -6.40 1.96
C ALA A 71 10.96 -5.97 3.34
N GLY A 72 10.94 -4.67 3.67
CA GLY A 72 11.57 -4.13 4.88
C GLY A 72 13.11 -4.16 4.87
N LEU A 73 13.74 -4.26 3.69
CA LEU A 73 15.19 -4.37 3.55
C LEU A 73 15.85 -2.98 3.53
N VAL A 74 15.96 -2.35 4.70
CA VAL A 74 16.48 -0.99 4.86
C VAL A 74 17.90 -0.83 4.31
N GLU A 75 18.81 -1.71 4.71
CA GLU A 75 20.22 -1.60 4.31
C GLU A 75 20.43 -1.84 2.81
N GLU A 76 19.67 -2.75 2.20
CA GLU A 76 19.71 -2.92 0.75
C GLU A 76 19.10 -1.73 0.03
N GLY A 77 18.01 -1.15 0.54
CA GLY A 77 17.47 0.10 0.01
C GLY A 77 18.50 1.25 0.01
N ARG A 78 19.28 1.39 1.10
CA ARG A 78 20.38 2.37 1.19
C ARG A 78 21.44 2.12 0.12
N LYS A 79 21.91 0.87 -0.01
CA LYS A 79 22.93 0.49 -1.01
C LYS A 79 22.44 0.76 -2.43
N ILE A 80 21.22 0.36 -2.75
CA ILE A 80 20.61 0.58 -4.07
C ILE A 80 20.49 2.08 -4.35
N PHE A 81 20.00 2.87 -3.39
CA PHE A 81 19.86 4.32 -3.55
C PHE A 81 21.22 5.01 -3.79
N ALA A 82 22.26 4.62 -3.04
CA ALA A 82 23.60 5.13 -3.22
C ALA A 82 24.24 4.70 -4.57
N SER A 83 24.01 3.45 -4.98
CA SER A 83 24.54 2.91 -6.24
C SER A 83 24.03 3.67 -7.45
N MET A 84 22.83 4.26 -7.38
CA MET A 84 22.29 5.08 -8.48
C MET A 84 23.30 6.12 -8.95
N VAL A 85 23.90 6.86 -8.01
CA VAL A 85 24.89 7.91 -8.33
C VAL A 85 26.27 7.31 -8.55
N ASN A 86 26.71 6.41 -7.67
CA ASN A 86 28.08 5.93 -7.65
C ASN A 86 28.42 4.98 -8.80
N ASP A 87 27.46 4.13 -9.20
CA ASP A 87 27.71 3.00 -10.10
C ASP A 87 26.97 3.16 -11.45
N TYR A 88 25.89 3.93 -11.48
CA TYR A 88 25.00 4.04 -12.65
C TYR A 88 24.84 5.47 -13.20
N ASP A 89 25.43 6.49 -12.56
CA ASP A 89 25.32 7.90 -12.96
C ASP A 89 23.86 8.39 -13.12
N ILE A 90 22.95 7.86 -12.28
CA ILE A 90 21.54 8.21 -12.25
C ILE A 90 21.29 9.19 -11.10
N THR A 91 20.88 10.41 -11.44
CA THR A 91 20.45 11.41 -10.46
C THR A 91 19.11 11.02 -9.82
N PRO A 92 19.03 10.89 -8.47
CA PRO A 92 17.77 10.62 -7.78
C PRO A 92 16.72 11.72 -8.00
N LYS A 93 15.50 11.29 -8.26
CA LYS A 93 14.28 12.12 -8.42
C LYS A 93 13.28 11.87 -7.30
N ARG A 94 12.23 12.68 -7.22
CA ARG A 94 11.16 12.60 -6.21
C ARG A 94 10.64 11.19 -5.98
N GLU A 95 10.47 10.39 -7.04
CA GLU A 95 9.97 9.02 -6.95
C GLU A 95 10.90 8.12 -6.15
N HIS A 96 12.22 8.29 -6.28
CA HIS A 96 13.22 7.52 -5.55
C HIS A 96 13.25 7.92 -4.07
N TYR A 97 13.23 9.23 -3.79
CA TYR A 97 13.12 9.74 -2.41
C TYR A 97 11.82 9.28 -1.74
N GLY A 98 10.70 9.28 -2.47
CA GLY A 98 9.43 8.74 -1.98
C GLY A 98 9.52 7.27 -1.60
N CYS A 99 10.23 6.44 -2.38
CA CYS A 99 10.47 5.05 -2.01
C CYS A 99 11.32 4.93 -0.73
N MET A 100 12.33 5.79 -0.55
CA MET A 100 13.17 5.80 0.66
C MET A 100 12.37 6.23 1.91
N VAL A 101 11.55 7.27 1.78
CA VAL A 101 10.66 7.75 2.86
C VAL A 101 9.67 6.65 3.24
N ASP A 102 9.08 5.97 2.27
CA ASP A 102 8.18 4.83 2.53
C ASP A 102 8.90 3.67 3.21
N LEU A 103 10.12 3.32 2.77
CA LEU A 103 10.97 2.28 3.37
C LEU A 103 11.30 2.58 4.83
N TYR A 104 11.85 3.77 5.12
CA TYR A 104 12.18 4.18 6.49
C TYR A 104 10.94 4.31 7.36
N GLY A 105 9.87 4.91 6.80
CA GLY A 105 8.57 5.02 7.46
C GLY A 105 8.05 3.66 7.91
N LYS A 106 8.00 2.67 7.01
CA LYS A 106 7.57 1.30 7.33
C LYS A 106 8.48 0.61 8.35
N ALA A 107 9.77 0.93 8.38
CA ALA A 107 10.73 0.38 9.35
C ALA A 107 10.74 1.09 10.71
N ASN A 108 9.82 2.03 10.97
CA ASN A 108 9.78 2.89 12.16
C ASN A 108 11.05 3.77 12.33
N LEU A 109 11.74 4.07 11.24
CA LEU A 109 12.88 4.97 11.20
C LEU A 109 12.40 6.37 10.83
N LEU A 110 11.48 6.92 11.63
CA LEU A 110 10.76 8.17 11.31
C LEU A 110 11.69 9.37 11.21
N LYS A 111 12.76 9.40 12.00
CA LYS A 111 13.76 10.47 11.97
C LYS A 111 14.55 10.45 10.67
N GLU A 112 15.05 9.29 10.28
CA GLU A 112 15.76 9.08 9.02
C GLU A 112 14.84 9.36 7.83
N SER A 113 13.56 8.99 7.94
CA SER A 113 12.55 9.34 6.95
C SER A 113 12.41 10.85 6.78
N LEU A 114 12.45 11.63 7.86
CA LEU A 114 12.39 13.10 7.80
C LEU A 114 13.71 13.68 7.25
N GLU A 115 14.86 13.19 7.70
CA GLU A 115 16.18 13.62 7.22
C GLU A 115 16.30 13.45 5.70
N VAL A 116 15.76 12.37 5.14
CA VAL A 116 15.72 12.14 3.69
C VAL A 116 14.92 13.22 2.98
N ILE A 117 13.79 13.65 3.55
CA ILE A 117 12.95 14.71 2.99
C ILE A 117 13.67 16.05 3.02
N GLU A 118 14.37 16.35 4.12
CA GLU A 118 15.12 17.59 4.30
C GLU A 118 16.34 17.69 3.38
N GLN A 119 16.98 16.55 3.08
CA GLN A 119 18.15 16.47 2.19
C GLN A 119 17.79 16.44 0.70
N MET A 120 16.50 16.40 0.35
CA MET A 120 16.08 16.39 -1.05
C MET A 120 16.53 17.66 -1.77
N PRO A 121 17.23 17.56 -2.93
CA PRO A 121 17.56 18.74 -3.73
C PRO A 121 16.37 19.39 -4.45
N MET A 122 15.13 18.97 -4.15
CA MET A 122 13.89 19.46 -4.75
C MET A 122 12.77 19.47 -3.72
N ALA A 123 11.75 20.29 -3.95
CA ALA A 123 10.58 20.32 -3.09
C ALA A 123 9.88 18.94 -3.02
N PRO A 124 9.55 18.43 -1.82
CA PRO A 124 8.75 17.22 -1.64
C PRO A 124 7.32 17.42 -2.15
N ASN A 125 6.68 16.33 -2.59
CA ASN A 125 5.30 16.35 -3.07
C ASN A 125 4.33 15.70 -2.07
N VAL A 126 3.03 15.72 -2.42
CA VAL A 126 1.94 15.12 -1.63
C VAL A 126 2.23 13.66 -1.26
N VAL A 127 2.79 12.88 -2.19
CA VAL A 127 3.07 11.45 -1.97
C VAL A 127 4.12 11.26 -0.88
N ILE A 128 5.20 12.05 -0.89
CA ILE A 128 6.29 11.93 0.09
C ILE A 128 5.82 12.30 1.49
N TRP A 129 5.15 13.44 1.65
CA TRP A 129 4.59 13.82 2.95
C TRP A 129 3.49 12.85 3.40
N GLY A 130 2.70 12.34 2.45
CA GLY A 130 1.68 11.31 2.70
C GLY A 130 2.27 10.00 3.22
N SER A 131 3.41 9.56 2.69
CA SER A 131 4.14 8.37 3.18
C SER A 131 4.62 8.56 4.61
N LEU A 132 5.23 9.70 4.95
CA LEU A 132 5.63 10.00 6.33
C LEU A 132 4.42 10.06 7.27
N MET A 133 3.36 10.78 6.88
CA MET A 133 2.11 10.86 7.66
C MET A 133 1.51 9.46 7.92
N ALA A 134 1.50 8.60 6.91
CA ALA A 134 0.99 7.24 7.04
C ALA A 134 1.83 6.38 8.00
N ALA A 135 3.16 6.54 8.00
CA ALA A 135 4.06 5.88 8.94
C ALA A 135 3.83 6.37 10.38
N CYS A 136 3.76 7.70 10.59
CA CYS A 136 3.46 8.30 11.88
C CYS A 136 2.11 7.79 12.45
N ARG A 137 1.10 7.59 11.60
CA ARG A 137 -0.16 6.95 12.00
C ARG A 137 0.02 5.54 12.56
N ILE A 138 0.84 4.73 11.91
CA ILE A 138 1.07 3.32 12.31
C ILE A 138 1.76 3.25 13.67
N TYR A 139 2.75 4.13 13.88
CA TYR A 139 3.58 4.16 15.09
C TYR A 139 3.07 5.12 16.17
N ASN A 140 1.86 5.67 15.99
CA ASN A 140 1.24 6.62 16.92
C ASN A 140 2.10 7.86 17.21
N GLU A 141 2.94 8.28 16.26
CA GLU A 141 3.66 9.55 16.38
C GLU A 141 2.75 10.71 15.95
N THR A 142 2.17 11.39 16.93
CA THR A 142 1.20 12.46 16.73
C THR A 142 1.85 13.77 16.27
N GLU A 143 3.01 14.15 16.81
CA GLU A 143 3.59 15.48 16.55
C GLU A 143 4.13 15.55 15.11
N LEU A 144 5.00 14.60 14.75
CA LEU A 144 5.52 14.49 13.39
C LEU A 144 4.40 14.15 12.38
N GLY A 145 3.42 13.35 12.78
CA GLY A 145 2.25 13.04 11.97
C GLY A 145 1.43 14.28 11.63
N GLU A 146 1.15 15.14 12.63
CA GLU A 146 0.42 16.40 12.43
C GLU A 146 1.21 17.34 11.51
N PHE A 147 2.52 17.45 11.71
CA PHE A 147 3.39 18.23 10.84
C PHE A 147 3.31 17.75 9.39
N ALA A 148 3.48 16.44 9.15
CA ALA A 148 3.39 15.86 7.81
C ALA A 148 2.00 16.08 7.17
N ALA A 149 0.92 15.92 7.94
CA ALA A 149 -0.44 16.14 7.46
C ALA A 149 -0.70 17.60 7.04
N LYS A 150 -0.17 18.57 7.81
CA LYS A 150 -0.24 19.99 7.43
C LYS A 150 0.50 20.26 6.12
N ARG A 151 1.70 19.68 5.93
CA ARG A 151 2.44 19.77 4.66
C ARG A 151 1.69 19.15 3.49
N VAL A 152 1.00 18.03 3.70
CA VAL A 152 0.11 17.45 2.67
C VAL A 152 -0.99 18.45 2.28
N LEU A 153 -1.65 19.08 3.26
CA LEU A 153 -2.75 20.02 3.00
C LEU A 153 -2.30 21.36 2.40
N GLU A 154 -1.06 21.78 2.65
CA GLU A 154 -0.45 22.93 1.95
C GLU A 154 -0.30 22.66 0.44
N LEU A 155 0.00 21.41 0.06
CA LEU A 155 0.19 21.00 -1.33
C LEU A 155 -1.11 20.57 -2.02
N ASP A 156 -2.00 19.90 -1.29
CA ASP A 156 -3.32 19.47 -1.74
C ASP A 156 -4.38 19.74 -0.64
N PRO A 157 -5.05 20.90 -0.72
CA PRO A 157 -6.07 21.29 0.25
C PRO A 157 -7.32 20.39 0.30
N TYR A 158 -7.48 19.50 -0.69
CA TYR A 158 -8.63 18.58 -0.83
C TYR A 158 -8.29 17.15 -0.42
N HIS A 159 -7.06 16.89 0.04
CA HIS A 159 -6.63 15.54 0.41
C HIS A 159 -7.40 15.02 1.64
N ASP A 160 -8.31 14.07 1.42
CA ASP A 160 -9.21 13.52 2.44
C ASP A 160 -8.46 12.83 3.60
N GLY A 161 -7.43 12.04 3.27
CA GLY A 161 -6.65 11.30 4.25
C GLY A 161 -5.94 12.18 5.30
N ALA A 162 -5.50 13.39 4.91
CA ALA A 162 -4.81 14.31 5.82
C ALA A 162 -5.79 15.03 6.75
N HIS A 163 -6.96 15.44 6.25
CA HIS A 163 -8.04 15.96 7.10
C HIS A 163 -8.50 14.92 8.13
N ILE A 164 -8.71 13.67 7.71
CA ILE A 164 -9.10 12.59 8.60
C ILE A 164 -8.01 12.33 9.65
N PHE A 165 -6.75 12.32 9.24
CA PHE A 165 -5.63 12.13 10.17
C PHE A 165 -5.60 13.22 11.25
N LEU A 166 -5.66 14.50 10.87
CA LEU A 166 -5.69 15.61 11.81
C LEU A 166 -6.91 15.57 12.74
N SER A 167 -8.08 15.22 12.20
CA SER A 167 -9.30 15.06 13.02
C SER A 167 -9.12 13.98 14.08
N ASN A 168 -8.44 12.87 13.75
CA ASN A 168 -8.18 11.80 14.71
C ASN A 168 -7.15 12.20 15.77
N VAL A 169 -6.08 12.91 15.37
CA VAL A 169 -5.08 13.44 16.31
C VAL A 169 -5.74 14.40 17.31
N TYR A 170 -6.54 15.36 16.84
CA TYR A 170 -7.23 16.30 17.73
C TYR A 170 -8.29 15.64 18.61
N ALA A 171 -8.98 14.60 18.12
CA ALA A 171 -9.89 13.81 18.95
C ALA A 171 -9.14 13.10 20.09
N LYS A 172 -7.97 12.50 19.81
CA LYS A 172 -7.12 11.85 20.81
C LYS A 172 -6.65 12.84 21.89
N GLU A 173 -6.39 14.08 21.50
CA GLU A 173 -6.03 15.18 22.42
C GLU A 173 -7.24 15.89 23.07
N ARG A 174 -8.47 15.40 22.83
CA ARG A 174 -9.74 15.97 23.33
C ARG A 174 -10.02 17.41 22.88
N LYS A 175 -9.43 17.84 21.76
CA LYS A 175 -9.64 19.15 21.12
C LYS A 175 -10.86 19.10 20.19
N TRP A 176 -12.05 18.95 20.76
CA TRP A 176 -13.30 18.76 19.99
C TRP A 176 -13.69 19.95 19.11
N GLU A 177 -13.30 21.17 19.48
CA GLU A 177 -13.51 22.37 18.68
C GLU A 177 -12.78 22.26 17.33
N SER A 178 -11.48 21.91 17.36
CA SER A 178 -10.67 21.71 16.17
C SER A 178 -11.16 20.55 15.29
N VAL A 179 -11.71 19.49 15.90
CA VAL A 179 -12.39 18.40 15.17
C VAL A 179 -13.62 18.93 14.41
N GLY A 180 -14.42 19.78 15.07
CA GLY A 180 -15.55 20.46 14.45
C GLY A 180 -15.14 21.33 13.26
N ASP A 181 -14.05 22.08 13.41
CA ASP A 181 -13.53 22.95 12.35
C ASP A 181 -13.02 22.16 11.13
N ILE A 182 -12.32 21.04 11.34
CA ILE A 182 -11.92 20.16 10.24
C ILE A 182 -13.14 19.60 9.51
N ARG A 183 -14.17 19.13 10.24
CA ARG A 183 -15.38 18.59 9.60
C ARG A 183 -16.10 19.65 8.78
N LYS A 184 -16.24 20.88 9.29
CA LYS A 184 -16.79 22.01 8.54
C LYS A 184 -15.93 22.33 7.33
N LEU A 185 -14.60 22.33 7.47
CA LEU A 185 -13.67 22.57 6.37
C LEU A 185 -13.82 21.52 5.26
N MET A 186 -13.95 20.23 5.63
CA MET A 186 -14.20 19.15 4.68
C MET A 186 -15.53 19.33 3.95
N GLN A 187 -16.61 19.66 4.67
CA GLN A 187 -17.92 19.93 4.07
C GLN A 187 -17.88 21.11 3.11
N ASN A 188 -17.28 22.23 3.52
CA ASN A 188 -17.18 23.44 2.72
C ASN A 188 -16.36 23.23 1.44
N LYS A 189 -15.32 22.39 1.51
CA LYS A 189 -14.47 22.05 0.36
C LYS A 189 -15.01 20.90 -0.49
N GLY A 190 -16.15 20.32 -0.13
CA GLY A 190 -16.70 19.14 -0.81
C GLY A 190 -15.80 17.89 -0.71
N VAL A 191 -14.94 17.83 0.29
CA VAL A 191 -14.06 16.68 0.53
C VAL A 191 -14.87 15.55 1.13
N VAL A 192 -15.22 14.58 0.29
CA VAL A 192 -15.88 13.35 0.72
C VAL A 192 -14.81 12.30 1.00
N LYS A 193 -14.87 11.69 2.18
CA LYS A 193 -14.03 10.53 2.52
C LYS A 193 -14.25 9.43 1.47
N GLN A 194 -13.22 9.08 0.70
CA GLN A 194 -13.32 7.91 -0.17
C GLN A 194 -13.43 6.66 0.71
N GLN A 195 -14.58 5.98 0.65
CA GLN A 195 -14.75 4.71 1.35
C GLN A 195 -13.93 3.64 0.63
N GLY A 196 -13.18 2.85 1.41
CA GLY A 196 -12.43 1.73 0.87
C GLY A 196 -13.36 0.62 0.41
N CYS A 197 -13.40 0.36 -0.89
CA CYS A 197 -14.15 -0.74 -1.46
C CYS A 197 -13.20 -1.79 -2.06
N SER A 198 -13.66 -3.03 -2.04
CA SER A 198 -12.99 -4.15 -2.72
C SER A 198 -13.97 -4.76 -3.70
N ARG A 199 -13.50 -5.06 -4.90
CA ARG A 199 -14.31 -5.61 -5.97
C ARG A 199 -13.77 -6.98 -6.35
N ILE A 200 -14.67 -7.91 -6.60
CA ILE A 200 -14.38 -9.25 -7.13
C ILE A 200 -15.24 -9.45 -8.38
N GLU A 201 -14.64 -10.02 -9.41
CA GLU A 201 -15.32 -10.36 -10.66
C GLU A 201 -15.58 -11.87 -10.68
N LEU A 202 -16.86 -12.25 -10.71
CA LEU A 202 -17.32 -13.65 -10.73
C LEU A 202 -18.48 -13.77 -11.72
N ASP A 203 -18.45 -14.81 -12.56
CA ASP A 203 -19.52 -15.12 -13.51
C ASP A 203 -19.96 -13.93 -14.39
N GLU A 204 -18.99 -13.11 -14.84
CA GLU A 204 -19.19 -11.86 -15.61
C GLU A 204 -19.89 -10.72 -14.85
N GLU A 205 -20.10 -10.87 -13.54
CA GLU A 205 -20.61 -9.84 -12.64
C GLU A 205 -19.51 -9.27 -11.72
N ILE A 206 -19.56 -7.96 -11.50
CA ILE A 206 -18.66 -7.25 -10.57
C ILE A 206 -19.40 -7.08 -9.25
N HIS A 207 -18.91 -7.73 -8.20
CA HIS A 207 -19.42 -7.58 -6.84
C HIS A 207 -18.53 -6.59 -6.08
N GLU A 208 -19.15 -5.53 -5.57
CA GLU A 208 -18.48 -4.50 -4.78
C GLU A 208 -18.81 -4.64 -3.30
N PHE A 209 -17.79 -4.62 -2.45
CA PHE A 209 -17.89 -4.74 -1.01
C PHE A 209 -17.38 -3.48 -0.34
N LEU A 210 -18.17 -2.93 0.57
CA LEU A 210 -17.78 -1.85 1.48
C LEU A 210 -17.43 -2.38 2.88
N THR A 211 -16.67 -1.62 3.67
CA THR A 211 -16.52 -1.92 5.11
C THR A 211 -17.88 -1.84 5.79
N VAL A 212 -18.31 -2.93 6.44
CA VAL A 212 -19.66 -3.08 7.05
C VAL A 212 -20.79 -3.08 6.01
N ASP A 213 -20.55 -3.68 4.84
CA ASP A 213 -21.59 -3.83 3.83
C ASP A 213 -22.66 -4.83 4.31
N LYS A 214 -23.88 -4.33 4.56
CA LYS A 214 -25.08 -5.14 4.86
C LYS A 214 -25.98 -5.33 3.65
N ASN A 215 -25.63 -4.73 2.51
CA ASN A 215 -26.52 -4.63 1.35
C ASN A 215 -26.23 -5.70 0.28
N HIS A 216 -25.25 -6.58 0.51
CA HIS A 216 -24.97 -7.68 -0.40
C HIS A 216 -25.98 -8.82 -0.22
N ALA A 217 -26.49 -9.38 -1.32
CA ALA A 217 -27.55 -10.42 -1.30
C ALA A 217 -27.19 -11.69 -0.50
N HIS A 218 -25.90 -11.94 -0.29
CA HIS A 218 -25.36 -13.11 0.42
C HIS A 218 -24.57 -12.74 1.68
N VAL A 219 -24.90 -11.60 2.30
CA VAL A 219 -24.10 -11.05 3.39
C VAL A 219 -23.92 -12.02 4.56
N ASP A 220 -24.98 -12.71 4.97
CA ASP A 220 -24.92 -13.64 6.10
C ASP A 220 -23.97 -14.82 5.84
N GLU A 221 -24.03 -15.44 4.65
CA GLU A 221 -23.11 -16.51 4.25
C GLU A 221 -21.64 -16.04 4.24
N ILE A 222 -21.40 -14.81 3.77
CA ILE A 222 -20.05 -14.22 3.70
C ILE A 222 -19.49 -14.00 5.10
N TYR A 223 -20.31 -13.50 6.03
CA TYR A 223 -19.90 -13.28 7.42
C TYR A 223 -19.67 -14.60 8.16
N GLU A 224 -20.51 -15.61 7.98
CA GLU A 224 -20.26 -16.95 8.55
C GLU A 224 -18.94 -17.55 8.02
N LYS A 225 -18.67 -17.40 6.73
CA LYS A 225 -17.41 -17.86 6.15
C LYS A 225 -16.21 -17.08 6.70
N LEU A 226 -16.35 -15.78 6.89
CA LEU A 226 -15.32 -14.93 7.47
C LEU A 226 -15.00 -15.38 8.90
N ASP A 227 -16.01 -15.64 9.73
CA ASP A 227 -15.79 -16.12 11.10
C ASP A 227 -15.08 -17.48 11.10
N ALA A 228 -15.44 -18.39 10.20
CA ALA A 228 -14.74 -19.68 10.06
C ALA A 228 -13.25 -19.50 9.68
N VAL A 229 -12.95 -18.63 8.70
CA VAL A 229 -11.57 -18.35 8.28
C VAL A 229 -10.76 -17.68 9.39
N VAL A 230 -11.37 -16.75 10.12
CA VAL A 230 -10.71 -16.06 11.25
C VAL A 230 -10.36 -17.04 12.35
N ASN A 231 -11.29 -17.93 12.71
CA ASN A 231 -11.03 -18.98 13.70
C ASN A 231 -9.88 -19.90 13.28
N GLU A 232 -9.81 -20.29 12.00
CA GLU A 232 -8.67 -21.07 11.49
C GLU A 232 -7.34 -20.31 11.58
N LEU A 233 -7.35 -19.01 11.26
CA LEU A 233 -6.16 -18.16 11.36
C LEU A 233 -5.69 -17.99 12.81
N GLU A 234 -6.60 -17.82 13.76
CA GLU A 234 -6.28 -17.72 15.19
C GLU A 234 -5.67 -19.02 15.72
N VAL A 235 -6.22 -20.18 15.33
CA VAL A 235 -5.63 -21.49 15.64
C VAL A 235 -4.24 -21.65 15.04
N ALA A 236 -3.99 -21.06 13.87
CA ALA A 236 -2.67 -21.01 13.23
C ALA A 236 -1.71 -19.96 13.85
N GLY A 237 -2.14 -19.24 14.89
CA GLY A 237 -1.32 -18.27 15.63
C GLY A 237 -1.34 -16.85 15.06
N TYR A 238 -2.28 -16.51 14.16
CA TYR A 238 -2.46 -15.15 13.67
C TYR A 238 -3.02 -14.23 14.76
N THR A 239 -2.33 -13.14 15.06
CA THR A 239 -2.84 -12.06 15.94
C THR A 239 -3.12 -10.80 15.12
N PRO A 240 -4.38 -10.31 15.05
CA PRO A 240 -4.70 -9.07 14.34
C PRO A 240 -3.97 -7.87 14.98
N ASN A 241 -3.37 -7.00 14.15
CA ASN A 241 -2.77 -5.76 14.66
C ASN A 241 -3.87 -4.75 15.04
N LYS A 242 -4.07 -4.56 16.34
CA LYS A 242 -5.13 -3.71 16.91
C LYS A 242 -4.78 -2.21 16.92
N SER A 243 -3.55 -1.82 16.58
CA SER A 243 -3.09 -0.43 16.72
C SER A 243 -3.76 0.57 15.76
N CYS A 244 -4.47 0.09 14.73
CA CYS A 244 -5.07 0.93 13.68
C CYS A 244 -6.56 1.28 13.90
N VAL A 245 -7.22 0.80 14.96
CA VAL A 245 -8.65 1.07 15.19
C VAL A 245 -8.86 2.24 16.15
N LEU A 246 -9.82 3.09 15.81
CA LEU A 246 -10.21 4.26 16.61
C LEU A 246 -10.51 3.89 18.07
N VAL A 247 -10.19 4.81 18.98
CA VAL A 247 -10.21 4.61 20.45
C VAL A 247 -11.64 4.54 21.02
N ASP A 248 -12.68 4.80 20.23
CA ASP A 248 -14.07 4.92 20.69
C ASP A 248 -14.94 3.66 20.52
N LEU A 249 -14.36 2.53 20.12
CA LEU A 249 -15.06 1.24 20.01
C LEU A 249 -14.65 0.31 21.16
N ASP A 250 -15.56 -0.55 21.63
CA ASP A 250 -15.17 -1.60 22.58
C ASP A 250 -14.16 -2.59 21.94
N GLU A 251 -13.44 -3.38 22.74
CA GLU A 251 -12.41 -4.30 22.19
C GLU A 251 -12.96 -5.36 21.23
N ASP A 252 -14.23 -5.73 21.36
CA ASP A 252 -14.91 -6.68 20.49
C ASP A 252 -15.34 -6.02 19.16
N GLU A 253 -15.77 -4.76 19.21
CA GLU A 253 -16.10 -3.90 18.08
C GLU A 253 -14.84 -3.49 17.30
N LYS A 254 -13.70 -3.26 17.98
CA LYS A 254 -12.42 -3.03 17.31
C LYS A 254 -11.95 -4.25 16.54
N THR A 255 -12.09 -5.43 17.15
CA THR A 255 -11.76 -6.71 16.52
C THR A 255 -12.67 -6.94 15.31
N LYS A 256 -13.98 -6.73 15.44
CA LYS A 256 -14.94 -6.79 14.32
C LYS A 256 -14.63 -5.78 13.21
N ALA A 257 -14.25 -4.54 13.52
CA ALA A 257 -13.89 -3.53 12.53
C ALA A 257 -12.63 -3.89 11.70
N LEU A 258 -11.66 -4.60 12.30
CA LEU A 258 -10.46 -5.14 11.61
C LEU A 258 -10.75 -6.40 10.80
N LEU A 259 -11.77 -7.17 11.22
CA LEU A 259 -12.18 -8.39 10.55
C LEU A 259 -13.09 -8.08 9.35
N TRP A 260 -13.96 -7.08 9.46
CA TRP A 260 -14.96 -6.70 8.46
C TRP A 260 -14.43 -5.71 7.41
N HIS A 261 -13.14 -5.83 7.08
CA HIS A 261 -12.56 -5.09 5.96
C HIS A 261 -13.07 -5.63 4.63
N SER A 262 -13.37 -4.73 3.70
CA SER A 262 -13.96 -5.06 2.38
C SER A 262 -13.18 -6.11 1.60
N GLU A 263 -11.84 -6.18 1.77
CA GLU A 263 -11.00 -7.20 1.13
C GLU A 263 -11.27 -8.61 1.68
N LYS A 264 -11.51 -8.73 2.98
CA LYS A 264 -11.81 -10.01 3.63
C LYS A 264 -13.21 -10.50 3.27
N LEU A 265 -14.17 -9.58 3.14
CA LEU A 265 -15.52 -9.88 2.65
C LEU A 265 -15.47 -10.37 1.19
N ALA A 266 -14.73 -9.66 0.33
CA ALA A 266 -14.54 -10.07 -1.07
C ALA A 266 -13.85 -11.44 -1.18
N LEU A 267 -12.85 -11.70 -0.32
CA LEU A 267 -12.20 -13.01 -0.26
C LEU A 267 -13.14 -14.12 0.18
N CYS A 268 -13.92 -13.91 1.23
CA CYS A 268 -14.87 -14.92 1.73
C CYS A 268 -15.95 -15.21 0.70
N PHE A 269 -16.44 -14.19 -0.01
CA PHE A 269 -17.34 -14.37 -1.13
C PHE A 269 -16.71 -15.18 -2.27
N GLY A 270 -15.44 -14.87 -2.63
CA GLY A 270 -14.67 -15.65 -3.58
C GLY A 270 -14.55 -17.12 -3.17
N LEU A 271 -14.19 -17.40 -1.92
CA LEU A 271 -14.05 -18.76 -1.38
C LEU A 271 -15.37 -19.54 -1.34
N LEU A 272 -16.52 -18.87 -1.21
CA LEU A 272 -17.84 -19.50 -1.19
C LEU A 272 -18.31 -19.92 -2.60
N ARG A 273 -18.01 -19.11 -3.61
CA ARG A 273 -18.58 -19.25 -4.96
C ARG A 273 -17.64 -19.93 -5.95
N GLN A 274 -16.33 -19.85 -5.74
CA GLN A 274 -15.36 -20.45 -6.63
C GLN A 274 -15.10 -21.94 -6.35
N LYS A 275 -14.72 -22.68 -7.40
CA LYS A 275 -14.32 -24.09 -7.29
C LYS A 275 -12.93 -24.18 -6.65
N LYS A 276 -12.72 -25.21 -5.83
CA LYS A 276 -11.41 -25.50 -5.23
C LYS A 276 -10.33 -25.57 -6.32
N GLY A 277 -9.31 -24.74 -6.20
CA GLY A 277 -8.18 -24.60 -7.12
C GLY A 277 -8.29 -23.45 -8.13
N SER A 278 -9.35 -22.64 -8.12
CA SER A 278 -9.41 -21.43 -8.96
C SER A 278 -8.83 -20.18 -8.28
N CYS A 279 -8.46 -19.21 -9.10
CA CYS A 279 -7.82 -17.98 -8.69
C CYS A 279 -8.88 -16.92 -8.34
N ILE A 280 -8.81 -16.37 -7.13
CA ILE A 280 -9.65 -15.25 -6.69
C ILE A 280 -8.92 -13.95 -6.99
N HIS A 281 -9.55 -13.06 -7.75
CA HIS A 281 -9.02 -11.73 -8.07
C HIS A 281 -9.79 -10.65 -7.31
N ILE A 282 -9.11 -9.99 -6.37
CA ILE A 282 -9.68 -8.85 -5.63
C ILE A 282 -8.97 -7.57 -6.05
N ILE A 283 -9.75 -6.55 -6.42
CA ILE A 283 -9.27 -5.21 -6.79
C ILE A 283 -9.74 -4.22 -5.72
N LYS A 284 -8.80 -3.48 -5.12
CA LYS A 284 -9.12 -2.41 -4.18
C LYS A 284 -9.08 -1.04 -4.86
N ASN A 285 -9.97 -0.14 -4.47
CA ASN A 285 -9.97 1.24 -4.96
C ASN A 285 -8.87 2.12 -4.32
N LEU A 286 -8.51 1.87 -3.05
CA LEU A 286 -7.55 2.69 -2.29
C LEU A 286 -6.11 2.18 -2.32
N ARG A 287 -5.85 1.01 -2.91
CA ARG A 287 -4.51 0.46 -3.19
C ARG A 287 -4.59 -0.32 -4.50
N SER A 288 -3.75 -0.02 -5.48
CA SER A 288 -3.62 -0.80 -6.72
C SER A 288 -2.89 -2.14 -6.48
N VAL A 289 -3.39 -2.92 -5.52
CA VAL A 289 -2.93 -4.28 -5.23
C VAL A 289 -4.02 -5.22 -5.71
N LYS A 290 -3.68 -6.07 -6.68
CA LYS A 290 -4.49 -7.25 -7.00
C LYS A 290 -4.02 -8.37 -6.09
N THR A 291 -4.84 -8.75 -5.13
CA THR A 291 -4.58 -9.92 -4.31
C THR A 291 -5.07 -11.13 -5.10
N VAL A 292 -4.13 -11.98 -5.52
CA VAL A 292 -4.40 -13.29 -6.11
C VAL A 292 -4.27 -14.32 -5.00
N ILE A 293 -5.37 -14.99 -4.66
CA ILE A 293 -5.37 -16.09 -3.70
C ILE A 293 -5.84 -17.34 -4.44
N THR A 294 -4.98 -18.35 -4.42
CA THR A 294 -5.31 -19.72 -4.86
C THR A 294 -5.82 -20.49 -3.66
N SER A 295 -7.07 -20.96 -3.73
CA SER A 295 -7.71 -21.79 -2.70
C SER A 295 -7.10 -23.19 -2.58
#